data_AF-A0A7W0UXR8-F1
#
_entry.id   AF-A0A7W0UXR8-F1
#
_cell.length_a   1.000
_cell.length_b   1.000
_cell.length_c   1.000
_cell.angle_alpha   90.00
_cell.angle_beta   90.00
_cell.angle_gamma   90.00
#
_symmetry.space_group_name_H-M   'P 1'
#
loop_
_entity.id
_entity.type
_entity.pdbx_description
1 polymer ?
#
loop_
_entity_poly.entity_id
_entity_poly.type
_entity_poly.pdbx_seq_one_letter_code
_entity_poly.pdbx_strand_id
1 'polypeptide(L)'
;MPTAAPNPALYFVTLAAADAESGQIHLLTVPKQTFLTPNAEVGLTTSLGAQVRLRVLRPNYVNTAVAIFDNTGRSLAPLVVEYPIEKYGRFREIAYYTSAHPALLTPEVVKSGQAYVRTMLDLAAKRLRDKGVLISPQIIDIAERLCVVEHTDHDRFRRENRRTLYEEVFALYSLNELDTYRYSVSTAGAGGMVQMIPWAYQMLRQRHPGVGLNPDFVLGMRNHGNALEAMLLYMQGTWNDLVRNPDITEALATGTATQAELVAAGYNSNAARLPSYIRRGGDAWRTLIPRETQMYLQIYKSLESLVPIKARG
;
A
#
# COMPACT_ATOMS: atom_id res chain seq x y z
N MET A 1 -42.16 0.91 -8.14
CA MET A 1 -41.07 0.64 -9.12
C MET A 1 -40.48 -0.72 -8.78
N PRO A 2 -40.30 -1.65 -9.73
CA PRO A 2 -39.67 -2.93 -9.44
C PRO A 2 -38.18 -2.68 -9.16
N THR A 3 -37.73 -3.04 -7.97
CA THR A 3 -36.30 -3.15 -7.64
C THR A 3 -35.70 -4.20 -8.55
N ALA A 4 -34.77 -3.80 -9.42
CA ALA A 4 -33.99 -4.73 -10.23
C ALA A 4 -33.39 -5.80 -9.31
N ALA A 5 -33.62 -7.07 -9.63
CA ALA A 5 -33.05 -8.18 -8.87
C ALA A 5 -31.52 -8.00 -8.82
N PRO A 6 -30.90 -8.04 -7.63
CA PRO A 6 -29.47 -7.85 -7.50
C PRO A 6 -28.73 -8.94 -8.29
N ASN A 7 -27.71 -8.54 -9.05
CA ASN A 7 -26.91 -9.45 -9.86
C ASN A 7 -26.31 -10.55 -8.95
N PRO A 8 -26.64 -11.84 -9.15
CA PRO A 8 -26.15 -12.94 -8.32
C PRO A 8 -24.62 -12.96 -8.18
N ALA A 9 -23.91 -12.47 -9.20
CA ALA A 9 -22.46 -12.35 -9.22
C ALA A 9 -21.90 -11.41 -8.12
N LEU A 10 -22.71 -10.56 -7.49
CA LEU A 10 -22.27 -9.68 -6.39
C LEU A 10 -22.14 -10.40 -5.05
N TYR A 11 -22.80 -11.54 -4.89
CA TYR A 11 -22.92 -12.23 -3.60
C TYR A 11 -21.82 -13.25 -3.35
N PHE A 12 -21.00 -13.54 -4.35
CA PHE A 12 -19.98 -14.57 -4.26
C PHE A 12 -18.61 -14.03 -4.66
N VAL A 13 -17.58 -14.64 -4.10
CA VAL A 13 -16.20 -14.52 -4.55
C VAL A 13 -15.77 -15.87 -5.10
N THR A 14 -14.95 -15.86 -6.14
CA THR A 14 -14.35 -17.10 -6.66
C THR A 14 -12.87 -17.10 -6.31
N LEU A 15 -12.36 -18.22 -5.82
CA LEU A 15 -10.94 -18.40 -5.52
C LEU A 15 -10.39 -19.54 -6.36
N ALA A 16 -9.17 -19.35 -6.86
CA ALA A 16 -8.34 -20.43 -7.37
C ALA A 16 -7.40 -20.92 -6.26
N ALA A 17 -7.28 -22.23 -6.10
CA ALA A 17 -6.33 -22.86 -5.18
C ALA A 17 -5.59 -24.00 -5.86
N ALA A 18 -4.28 -24.08 -5.70
CA ALA A 18 -3.45 -25.14 -6.24
C ALA A 18 -3.20 -26.24 -5.23
N ASP A 19 -3.33 -27.49 -5.70
CA ASP A 19 -2.76 -28.66 -5.05
C ASP A 19 -1.33 -28.86 -5.57
N ALA A 20 -0.34 -28.72 -4.69
CA ALA A 20 1.07 -28.80 -5.06
C ALA A 20 1.52 -30.21 -5.48
N GLU A 21 0.85 -31.28 -5.02
CA GLU A 21 1.23 -32.65 -5.37
C GLU A 21 0.69 -33.06 -6.72
N SER A 22 -0.57 -32.72 -7.00
CA SER A 22 -1.23 -33.07 -8.27
C SER A 22 -1.04 -32.03 -9.37
N GLY A 23 -0.64 -30.80 -9.01
CA GLY A 23 -0.59 -29.65 -9.92
C GLY A 23 -1.97 -29.14 -10.35
N GLN A 24 -3.05 -29.68 -9.79
CA GLN A 24 -4.41 -29.30 -10.17
C GLN A 24 -4.81 -27.97 -9.54
N ILE A 25 -5.60 -27.20 -10.29
CA ILE A 25 -6.20 -25.95 -9.83
C ILE A 25 -7.68 -26.16 -9.56
N HIS A 26 -8.08 -25.88 -8.33
CA HIS A 26 -9.45 -25.96 -7.85
C HIS A 26 -10.07 -24.56 -7.84
N LEU A 27 -11.29 -24.43 -8.36
CA LEU A 27 -12.10 -23.22 -8.17
C LEU A 27 -13.07 -23.43 -7.01
N LEU A 28 -13.17 -22.41 -6.14
CA LEU A 28 -14.07 -22.37 -5.00
C LEU A 28 -14.95 -21.14 -5.10
N THR A 29 -16.26 -21.30 -4.96
CA THR A 29 -17.22 -20.19 -4.87
C THR A 29 -17.65 -20.02 -3.43
N VAL A 30 -17.43 -18.84 -2.86
CA VAL A 30 -17.69 -18.55 -1.43
C VAL A 30 -18.66 -17.39 -1.32
N PRO A 31 -19.69 -17.47 -0.45
CA PRO A 31 -20.51 -16.32 -0.15
C PRO A 31 -19.64 -15.15 0.35
N LYS A 32 -19.80 -13.99 -0.26
CA LYS A 32 -19.02 -12.77 0.03
C LYS A 32 -19.15 -12.36 1.49
N GLN A 33 -20.32 -12.58 2.11
CA GLN A 33 -20.54 -12.34 3.53
C GLN A 33 -19.64 -13.25 4.39
N THR A 34 -19.57 -14.54 4.09
CA THR A 34 -18.67 -15.49 4.77
C THR A 34 -17.21 -15.08 4.57
N PHE A 35 -16.83 -14.73 3.33
CA PHE A 35 -15.47 -14.33 2.98
C PHE A 35 -15.00 -13.08 3.73
N LEU A 36 -15.91 -12.17 4.07
CA LEU A 36 -15.61 -10.95 4.83
C LEU A 36 -15.81 -11.12 6.35
N THR A 37 -16.11 -12.31 6.83
CA THR A 37 -16.30 -12.58 8.25
C THR A 37 -15.00 -13.10 8.87
N PRO A 38 -14.46 -12.44 9.92
CA PRO A 38 -13.23 -12.89 10.59
C PRO A 38 -13.37 -14.32 11.12
N ASN A 39 -12.36 -15.16 10.91
CA ASN A 39 -12.29 -16.56 11.37
C ASN A 39 -13.44 -17.46 10.87
N ALA A 40 -14.20 -17.04 9.86
CA ALA A 40 -15.23 -17.88 9.29
C ALA A 40 -14.61 -19.14 8.67
N GLU A 41 -15.26 -20.27 8.92
CA GLU A 41 -14.93 -21.56 8.31
C GLU A 41 -16.13 -22.07 7.51
N VAL A 42 -15.85 -22.60 6.32
CA VAL A 42 -16.88 -23.14 5.44
C VAL A 42 -16.37 -24.38 4.71
N GLY A 43 -17.18 -25.44 4.70
CA GLY A 43 -16.96 -26.61 3.85
C GLY A 43 -17.48 -26.34 2.45
N LEU A 44 -16.68 -26.65 1.43
CA LEU A 44 -16.97 -26.36 0.03
C LEU A 44 -16.63 -27.57 -0.83
N THR A 45 -17.34 -27.69 -1.95
CA THR A 45 -16.97 -28.60 -3.04
C THR A 45 -16.32 -27.77 -4.15
N THR A 46 -15.13 -28.18 -4.56
CA THR A 46 -14.38 -27.50 -5.63
C THR A 46 -14.97 -27.80 -7.01
N SER A 47 -14.56 -27.05 -8.03
CA SER A 47 -14.91 -27.32 -9.44
C SER A 47 -14.51 -28.71 -9.95
N LEU A 48 -13.58 -29.39 -9.27
CA LEU A 48 -13.14 -30.75 -9.59
C LEU A 48 -13.81 -31.83 -8.71
N GLY A 49 -14.81 -31.46 -7.92
CA GLY A 49 -15.56 -32.38 -7.04
C GLY A 49 -14.87 -32.70 -5.70
N ALA A 50 -13.65 -32.22 -5.47
CA ALA A 50 -12.96 -32.40 -4.19
C ALA A 50 -13.64 -31.59 -3.06
N GLN A 51 -13.75 -32.19 -1.87
CA GLN A 51 -14.23 -31.51 -0.68
C GLN A 51 -13.07 -30.82 0.05
N VAL A 52 -13.29 -29.57 0.43
CA VAL A 52 -12.28 -28.72 1.09
C VAL A 52 -12.91 -27.88 2.18
N ARG A 53 -12.09 -27.45 3.14
CA ARG A 53 -12.43 -26.48 4.18
C ARG A 53 -11.67 -25.19 3.93
N LEU A 54 -12.40 -24.09 3.79
CA LEU A 54 -11.81 -22.75 3.71
C LEU A 54 -11.95 -22.06 5.07
N ARG A 55 -10.87 -21.44 5.53
CA ARG A 55 -10.82 -20.57 6.71
C ARG A 55 -10.40 -19.16 6.32
N VAL A 56 -11.18 -18.15 6.71
CA VAL A 56 -10.82 -16.75 6.55
C VAL A 56 -9.82 -16.35 7.63
N LEU A 57 -8.60 -16.00 7.24
CA LEU A 57 -7.54 -15.59 8.15
C LEU A 57 -7.64 -14.10 8.49
N ARG A 58 -7.83 -13.27 7.46
CA ARG A 58 -7.83 -11.82 7.59
C ARG A 58 -8.76 -11.20 6.55
N PRO A 59 -10.01 -10.85 6.90
CA PRO A 59 -10.92 -10.19 5.96
C PRO A 59 -10.43 -8.78 5.67
N ASN A 60 -10.27 -8.45 4.40
CA ASN A 60 -9.82 -7.13 3.95
C ASN A 60 -10.22 -6.84 2.49
N TYR A 61 -11.47 -7.12 2.11
CA TYR A 61 -11.97 -6.89 0.75
C TYR A 61 -10.99 -7.45 -0.30
N VAL A 62 -10.42 -6.58 -1.16
CA VAL A 62 -9.38 -6.86 -2.16
C VAL A 62 -7.99 -6.94 -1.49
N ASN A 63 -7.87 -7.84 -0.52
CA ASN A 63 -6.65 -8.37 0.09
C ASN A 63 -7.00 -9.42 1.17
N THR A 64 -8.21 -10.01 1.11
CA THR A 64 -8.63 -10.97 2.11
C THR A 64 -7.78 -12.23 2.00
N ALA A 65 -7.12 -12.61 3.09
CA ALA A 65 -6.29 -13.81 3.18
C ALA A 65 -7.11 -14.99 3.71
N VAL A 66 -6.94 -16.16 3.08
CA VAL A 66 -7.63 -17.41 3.44
C VAL A 66 -6.66 -18.58 3.48
N ALA A 67 -6.96 -19.59 4.27
CA ALA A 67 -6.31 -20.91 4.21
C ALA A 67 -7.32 -21.95 3.70
N ILE A 68 -6.86 -22.89 2.88
CA ILE A 68 -7.70 -23.92 2.26
C ILE A 68 -7.07 -25.28 2.57
N PHE A 69 -7.88 -26.21 3.08
CA PHE A 69 -7.43 -27.55 3.44
C PHE A 69 -8.33 -28.60 2.79
N ASP A 70 -7.76 -29.71 2.34
CA ASP A 70 -8.56 -30.87 1.94
C ASP A 70 -9.07 -31.66 3.17
N ASN A 71 -9.83 -32.72 2.91
CA ASN A 71 -10.37 -33.60 3.96
C ASN A 71 -9.31 -34.32 4.80
N THR A 72 -8.06 -34.42 4.31
CA THR A 72 -6.94 -35.01 5.07
C THR A 72 -6.22 -33.98 5.94
N GLY A 73 -6.59 -32.71 5.83
CA GLY A 73 -5.94 -31.60 6.52
C GLY A 73 -4.73 -31.03 5.78
N ARG A 74 -4.45 -31.49 4.56
CA ARG A 74 -3.37 -30.97 3.73
C ARG A 74 -3.76 -29.63 3.12
N SER A 75 -2.83 -28.67 3.13
CA SER A 75 -3.09 -27.31 2.65
C SER A 75 -3.03 -27.24 1.12
N LEU A 76 -4.00 -26.54 0.53
CA LEU A 76 -3.93 -26.06 -0.85
C LEU A 76 -3.40 -24.63 -0.84
N ALA A 77 -2.61 -24.26 -1.84
CA ALA A 77 -2.04 -22.92 -1.98
C ALA A 77 -3.09 -21.98 -2.61
N PRO A 78 -3.58 -20.94 -1.91
CA PRO A 78 -4.44 -19.92 -2.53
C PRO A 78 -3.66 -19.20 -3.63
N LEU A 79 -4.26 -19.04 -4.82
CA LEU A 79 -3.64 -18.36 -5.95
C LEU A 79 -4.27 -16.98 -6.17
N VAL A 80 -5.43 -16.93 -6.80
CA VAL A 80 -6.09 -15.68 -7.21
C VAL A 80 -7.53 -15.66 -6.70
N VAL A 81 -7.97 -14.51 -6.24
CA VAL A 81 -9.35 -14.22 -5.87
C VAL A 81 -9.96 -13.32 -6.93
N GLU A 82 -11.08 -13.77 -7.49
CA GLU A 82 -12.02 -12.98 -8.27
C GLU A 82 -13.04 -12.34 -7.32
N TYR A 83 -12.99 -11.02 -7.19
CA TYR A 83 -13.80 -10.25 -6.25
C TYR A 83 -14.69 -9.23 -6.97
N PRO A 84 -16.03 -9.33 -6.85
CA PRO A 84 -16.93 -8.36 -7.44
C PRO A 84 -16.94 -7.05 -6.64
N ILE A 85 -16.45 -5.98 -7.26
CA ILE A 85 -16.48 -4.63 -6.71
C ILE A 85 -17.88 -4.05 -6.87
N GLU A 86 -18.40 -3.55 -5.75
CA GLU A 86 -19.72 -2.96 -5.67
C GLU A 86 -19.60 -1.54 -5.09
N LYS A 87 -20.38 -0.61 -5.64
CA LYS A 87 -20.52 0.74 -5.07
C LYS A 87 -21.99 1.16 -5.12
N TYR A 88 -22.57 1.36 -3.94
CA TYR A 88 -23.98 1.71 -3.72
C TYR A 88 -24.97 0.67 -4.29
N GLY A 89 -24.81 -0.62 -3.97
CA GLY A 89 -25.73 -1.65 -4.47
C GLY A 89 -25.48 -2.09 -5.92
N ARG A 90 -24.48 -1.50 -6.60
CA ARG A 90 -24.26 -1.69 -8.03
C ARG A 90 -22.88 -2.24 -8.31
N PHE A 91 -22.86 -3.30 -9.12
CA PHE A 91 -21.64 -3.84 -9.71
C PHE A 91 -20.86 -2.74 -10.46
N ARG A 92 -19.53 -2.76 -10.30
CA ARG A 92 -18.62 -1.83 -10.95
C ARG A 92 -17.63 -2.56 -11.84
N GLU A 93 -16.86 -3.48 -11.26
CA GLU A 93 -15.82 -4.24 -11.95
C GLU A 93 -15.51 -5.52 -11.17
N ILE A 94 -14.80 -6.44 -11.81
CA ILE A 94 -14.20 -7.58 -11.15
C ILE A 94 -12.75 -7.22 -10.83
N ALA A 95 -12.34 -7.41 -9.57
CA ALA A 95 -10.94 -7.35 -9.17
C ALA A 95 -10.36 -8.75 -9.12
N TYR A 96 -9.17 -8.93 -9.70
CA TYR A 96 -8.35 -10.13 -9.54
C TYR A 96 -7.18 -9.78 -8.64
N TYR A 97 -6.98 -10.53 -7.57
CA TYR A 97 -5.86 -10.27 -6.66
C TYR A 97 -5.37 -11.54 -5.98
N THR A 98 -4.12 -11.51 -5.57
CA THR A 98 -3.47 -12.51 -4.74
C THR A 98 -3.19 -11.89 -3.37
N SER A 99 -3.77 -12.45 -2.30
CA SER A 99 -3.52 -11.96 -0.94
C SER A 99 -2.11 -12.33 -0.46
N ALA A 100 -1.56 -11.56 0.48
CA ALA A 100 -0.36 -11.97 1.21
C ALA A 100 -0.69 -13.17 2.11
N HIS A 101 -0.41 -14.38 1.61
CA HIS A 101 -0.64 -15.62 2.33
C HIS A 101 0.70 -16.21 2.80
N PRO A 102 0.80 -16.78 4.01
CA PRO A 102 2.05 -17.39 4.49
C PRO A 102 2.63 -18.44 3.53
N ALA A 103 1.79 -19.20 2.82
CA ALA A 103 2.25 -20.19 1.83
C ALA A 103 2.89 -19.57 0.58
N LEU A 104 2.67 -18.28 0.31
CA LEU A 104 3.28 -17.56 -0.80
C LEU A 104 4.42 -16.62 -0.33
N LEU A 105 4.62 -16.48 0.98
CA LEU A 105 5.56 -15.55 1.55
C LEU A 105 6.97 -16.15 1.57
N THR A 106 7.65 -16.12 0.42
CA THR A 106 9.06 -16.55 0.30
C THR A 106 10.02 -15.37 0.21
N PRO A 107 11.31 -15.54 0.55
CA PRO A 107 12.32 -14.50 0.36
C PRO A 107 12.39 -13.95 -1.07
N GLU A 108 12.17 -14.80 -2.07
CA GLU A 108 12.18 -14.42 -3.49
C GLU A 108 10.99 -13.52 -3.83
N VAL A 109 9.80 -13.85 -3.33
CA VAL A 109 8.59 -13.03 -3.51
C VAL A 109 8.78 -11.65 -2.85
N VAL A 110 9.31 -11.62 -1.63
CA VAL A 110 9.61 -10.35 -0.93
C VAL A 110 10.64 -9.52 -1.71
N LYS A 111 11.73 -10.14 -2.18
CA LYS A 111 12.78 -9.47 -2.96
C LYS A 111 12.25 -8.93 -4.29
N SER A 112 11.38 -9.68 -4.96
CA SER A 112 10.70 -9.23 -6.19
C SER A 112 9.83 -8.00 -5.92
N GLY A 113 9.09 -7.99 -4.81
CA GLY A 113 8.31 -6.83 -4.39
C GLY A 113 9.14 -5.58 -4.10
N GLN A 114 10.28 -5.74 -3.44
CA GLN A 114 11.24 -4.64 -3.25
C GLN A 114 11.75 -4.10 -4.59
N ALA A 115 12.14 -4.99 -5.50
CA ALA A 115 12.60 -4.62 -6.82
C ALA A 115 11.51 -3.90 -7.63
N TYR A 116 10.26 -4.31 -7.51
CA TYR A 116 9.11 -3.67 -8.15
C TYR A 116 8.98 -2.20 -7.71
N VAL A 117 8.88 -1.94 -6.40
CA VAL A 117 8.74 -0.57 -5.85
C VAL A 117 9.91 0.30 -6.30
N ARG A 118 11.14 -0.23 -6.19
CA ARG A 118 12.37 0.45 -6.62
C ARG A 118 12.32 0.86 -8.09
N THR A 119 12.00 -0.10 -8.96
CA THR A 119 11.96 0.09 -10.41
C THR A 119 10.89 1.11 -10.80
N MET A 120 9.73 1.06 -10.17
CA MET A 120 8.63 1.99 -10.46
C MET A 120 8.96 3.42 -10.03
N LEU A 121 9.66 3.62 -8.90
CA LEU A 121 10.16 4.92 -8.49
C LEU A 121 11.25 5.45 -9.41
N ASP A 122 12.19 4.61 -9.83
CA ASP A 122 13.24 4.98 -10.78
C ASP A 122 12.64 5.40 -12.13
N LEU A 123 11.61 4.69 -12.59
CA LEU A 123 10.86 5.03 -13.80
C LEU A 123 10.10 6.35 -13.65
N ALA A 124 9.43 6.59 -12.52
CA ALA A 124 8.74 7.85 -12.25
C ALA A 124 9.71 9.04 -12.21
N ALA A 125 10.84 8.90 -11.50
CA ALA A 125 11.89 9.91 -11.46
C ALA A 125 12.49 10.18 -12.86
N LYS A 126 12.72 9.12 -13.66
CA LYS A 126 13.15 9.28 -15.05
C LYS A 126 12.13 10.07 -15.87
N ARG A 127 10.85 9.72 -15.79
CA ARG A 127 9.77 10.42 -16.54
C ARG A 127 9.66 11.90 -16.14
N LEU A 128 9.83 12.22 -14.87
CA LEU A 128 9.89 13.60 -14.40
C LEU A 128 11.11 14.34 -14.97
N ARG A 129 12.28 13.70 -14.97
CA ARG A 129 13.51 14.26 -15.55
C ARG A 129 13.38 14.52 -17.04
N ASP A 130 12.78 13.59 -17.79
CA ASP A 130 12.52 13.74 -19.23
C ASP A 130 11.59 14.96 -19.52
N LYS A 131 10.83 15.41 -18.51
CA LYS A 131 9.99 16.61 -18.52
C LYS A 131 10.65 17.84 -17.86
N GLY A 132 11.95 17.78 -17.59
CA GLY A 132 12.73 18.88 -17.00
C GLY A 132 12.61 19.02 -15.48
N VAL A 133 12.01 18.06 -14.77
CA VAL A 133 11.87 18.08 -13.31
C VAL A 133 12.87 17.13 -12.68
N LEU A 134 13.80 17.69 -11.89
CA LEU A 134 14.78 16.89 -11.15
C LEU A 134 14.27 16.56 -9.75
N ILE A 135 14.39 15.28 -9.38
CA ILE A 135 14.11 14.77 -8.04
C ILE A 135 15.42 14.25 -7.47
N SER A 136 15.77 14.65 -6.24
CA SER A 136 17.02 14.21 -5.63
C SER A 136 16.96 12.71 -5.27
N PRO A 137 18.09 11.97 -5.36
CA PRO A 137 18.14 10.56 -5.00
C PRO A 137 17.64 10.29 -3.58
N GLN A 138 17.92 11.19 -2.63
CA GLN A 138 17.46 11.09 -1.24
C GLN A 138 15.94 11.13 -1.12
N ILE A 139 15.27 11.98 -1.92
CA ILE A 139 13.79 12.02 -1.94
C ILE A 139 13.21 10.71 -2.50
N ILE A 140 13.85 10.12 -3.52
CA ILE A 140 13.44 8.83 -4.08
C ILE A 140 13.61 7.71 -3.04
N ASP A 141 14.73 7.72 -2.30
CA ASP A 141 14.97 6.75 -1.23
C ASP A 141 13.95 6.87 -0.10
N ILE A 142 13.59 8.09 0.31
CA ILE A 142 12.52 8.30 1.32
C ILE A 142 11.19 7.80 0.76
N ALA A 143 10.88 8.09 -0.51
CA ALA A 143 9.63 7.68 -1.15
C ALA A 143 9.46 6.15 -1.22
N GLU A 144 10.55 5.41 -1.47
CA GLU A 144 10.56 3.95 -1.46
C GLU A 144 10.12 3.38 -0.12
N ARG A 145 10.56 3.99 0.98
CA ARG A 145 10.16 3.59 2.34
C ARG A 145 8.70 3.95 2.59
N LEU A 146 8.27 5.15 2.17
CA LEU A 146 6.89 5.60 2.37
C LEU A 146 5.87 4.70 1.65
N CYS A 147 6.20 4.14 0.48
CA CYS A 147 5.35 3.14 -0.21
C CYS A 147 5.04 1.90 0.64
N VAL A 148 5.82 1.63 1.70
CA VAL A 148 5.58 0.57 2.68
C VAL A 148 4.92 1.10 3.95
N VAL A 149 5.36 2.28 4.42
CA VAL A 149 4.79 2.91 5.63
C VAL A 149 3.29 3.16 5.45
N GLU A 150 2.86 3.67 4.28
CA GLU A 150 1.44 3.96 3.97
C GLU A 150 0.52 2.73 4.07
N HIS A 151 1.08 1.53 3.92
CA HIS A 151 0.33 0.27 3.93
C HIS A 151 0.63 -0.60 5.15
N THR A 152 1.37 -0.07 6.13
CA THR A 152 1.59 -0.72 7.41
C THR A 152 0.50 -0.28 8.40
N ASP A 153 -0.39 -1.19 8.75
CA ASP A 153 -1.45 -0.92 9.74
C ASP A 153 -0.87 -0.61 11.13
N HIS A 154 -1.33 0.48 11.74
CA HIS A 154 -0.81 0.97 13.02
C HIS A 154 -1.07 0.04 14.21
N ASP A 155 -2.20 -0.66 14.23
CA ASP A 155 -2.52 -1.58 15.33
C ASP A 155 -1.76 -2.89 15.18
N ARG A 156 -1.63 -3.39 13.95
CA ARG A 156 -0.77 -4.54 13.65
C ARG A 156 0.69 -4.24 13.97
N PHE A 157 1.20 -3.06 13.62
CA PHE A 157 2.56 -2.66 13.94
C PHE A 157 2.88 -2.70 15.45
N ARG A 158 1.89 -2.43 16.30
CA ARG A 158 2.03 -2.50 17.76
C ARG A 158 1.99 -3.92 18.31
N ARG A 159 1.30 -4.86 17.63
CA ARG A 159 0.93 -6.17 18.18
C ARG A 159 1.59 -7.36 17.50
N GLU A 160 2.00 -7.21 16.24
CA GLU A 160 2.53 -8.27 15.40
C GLU A 160 4.04 -8.12 15.18
N ASN A 161 4.67 -9.14 14.60
CA ASN A 161 6.06 -9.08 14.19
C ASN A 161 6.23 -8.06 13.03
N ARG A 162 6.95 -6.98 13.30
CA ARG A 162 7.13 -5.86 12.36
C ARG A 162 7.79 -6.27 11.04
N ARG A 163 8.77 -7.18 11.09
CA ARG A 163 9.45 -7.66 9.88
C ARG A 163 8.47 -8.41 8.97
N THR A 164 7.66 -9.29 9.56
CA THR A 164 6.61 -10.02 8.81
C THR A 164 5.61 -9.06 8.17
N LEU A 165 5.23 -7.96 8.85
CA LEU A 165 4.35 -6.95 8.24
C LEU A 165 4.96 -6.31 6.98
N TYR A 166 6.24 -5.97 7.02
CA TYR A 166 6.91 -5.40 5.84
C TYR A 166 7.06 -6.42 4.71
N GLU A 167 7.39 -7.67 5.06
CA GLU A 167 7.46 -8.77 4.11
C GLU A 167 6.09 -9.01 3.43
N GLU A 168 4.98 -8.95 4.16
CA GLU A 168 3.63 -9.01 3.60
C GLU A 168 3.36 -7.87 2.60
N VAL A 169 3.72 -6.62 2.95
CA VAL A 169 3.53 -5.47 2.05
C VAL A 169 4.34 -5.63 0.76
N PHE A 170 5.59 -6.06 0.84
CA PHE A 170 6.39 -6.33 -0.34
C PHE A 170 5.85 -7.52 -1.16
N ALA A 171 5.38 -8.57 -0.49
CA ALA A 171 4.77 -9.69 -1.20
C ALA A 171 3.55 -9.24 -2.01
N LEU A 172 2.73 -8.32 -1.49
CA LEU A 172 1.61 -7.77 -2.26
C LEU A 172 2.07 -7.07 -3.53
N TYR A 173 3.14 -6.26 -3.47
CA TYR A 173 3.72 -5.61 -4.64
C TYR A 173 4.21 -6.62 -5.67
N SER A 174 4.81 -7.72 -5.23
CA SER A 174 5.26 -8.80 -6.12
C SER A 174 4.09 -9.55 -6.77
N LEU A 175 3.06 -9.88 -5.98
CA LEU A 175 1.99 -10.77 -6.38
C LEU A 175 0.90 -10.08 -7.22
N ASN A 176 0.80 -8.75 -7.14
CA ASN A 176 -0.25 -7.97 -7.80
C ASN A 176 0.30 -6.83 -8.68
N GLU A 177 1.58 -6.49 -8.58
CA GLU A 177 2.25 -5.44 -9.35
C GLU A 177 1.38 -4.17 -9.49
N LEU A 178 1.00 -3.81 -10.72
CA LEU A 178 0.24 -2.60 -11.06
C LEU A 178 -1.14 -2.52 -10.38
N ASP A 179 -1.72 -3.65 -9.96
CA ASP A 179 -3.00 -3.70 -9.27
C ASP A 179 -2.87 -3.65 -7.75
N THR A 180 -1.65 -3.67 -7.20
CA THR A 180 -1.40 -3.53 -5.76
C THR A 180 -1.99 -2.21 -5.25
N TYR A 181 -2.84 -2.29 -4.22
CA TYR A 181 -3.50 -1.14 -3.57
C TYR A 181 -4.38 -0.28 -4.49
N ARG A 182 -4.75 -0.76 -5.68
CA ARG A 182 -5.65 -0.08 -6.63
C ARG A 182 -6.99 0.35 -6.02
N TYR A 183 -7.46 -0.40 -5.02
CA TYR A 183 -8.73 -0.18 -4.34
C TYR A 183 -8.57 0.40 -2.93
N SER A 184 -7.35 0.65 -2.48
CA SER A 184 -7.08 1.19 -1.14
C SER A 184 -7.44 2.66 -1.10
N VAL A 185 -8.43 3.00 -0.27
CA VAL A 185 -8.90 4.37 -0.05
C VAL A 185 -9.09 4.60 1.44
N SER A 186 -8.44 5.63 1.99
CA SER A 186 -8.62 6.03 3.38
C SER A 186 -9.91 6.82 3.60
N THR A 187 -10.30 7.03 4.86
CA THR A 187 -11.45 7.89 5.23
C THR A 187 -11.32 9.32 4.71
N ALA A 188 -10.09 9.83 4.61
CA ALA A 188 -9.80 11.15 4.04
C ALA A 188 -9.81 11.18 2.50
N GLY A 189 -10.10 10.05 1.85
CA GLY A 189 -10.08 9.89 0.40
C GLY A 189 -8.67 9.71 -0.18
N ALA A 190 -7.67 9.43 0.65
CA ALA A 190 -6.31 9.17 0.19
C ALA A 190 -6.25 7.83 -0.55
N GLY A 191 -5.64 7.77 -1.72
CA GLY A 191 -5.82 6.64 -2.65
C GLY A 191 -4.54 5.98 -3.15
N GLY A 192 -4.63 4.69 -3.47
CA GLY A 192 -3.58 3.95 -4.20
C GLY A 192 -2.34 3.64 -3.35
N MET A 193 -1.26 3.26 -4.04
CA MET A 193 0.00 2.83 -3.40
C MET A 193 0.73 3.91 -2.58
N VAL A 194 0.40 5.19 -2.83
CA VAL A 194 1.04 6.33 -2.19
C VAL A 194 0.13 7.04 -1.20
N GLN A 195 -1.14 6.62 -1.08
CA GLN A 195 -2.15 7.24 -0.19
C GLN A 195 -2.16 8.78 -0.26
N MET A 196 -2.08 9.36 -1.47
CA MET A 196 -2.16 10.81 -1.64
C MET A 196 -3.62 11.27 -1.60
N ILE A 197 -3.89 12.42 -0.97
CA ILE A 197 -5.23 13.02 -0.90
C ILE A 197 -5.57 13.88 -2.14
N PRO A 198 -6.86 14.02 -2.50
CA PRO A 198 -7.28 14.72 -3.72
C PRO A 198 -6.80 16.17 -3.82
N TRP A 199 -6.83 16.91 -2.70
CA TRP A 199 -6.41 18.31 -2.68
C TRP A 199 -4.92 18.47 -3.01
N ALA A 200 -4.06 17.65 -2.41
CA ALA A 200 -2.62 17.69 -2.67
C ALA A 200 -2.34 17.36 -4.14
N TYR A 201 -3.00 16.34 -4.68
CA TYR A 201 -2.88 15.98 -6.09
C TYR A 201 -3.29 17.13 -7.03
N GLN A 202 -4.41 17.80 -6.74
CA GLN A 202 -4.87 18.94 -7.54
C GLN A 202 -3.89 20.13 -7.48
N MET A 203 -3.31 20.40 -6.31
CA MET A 203 -2.26 21.41 -6.16
C MET A 203 -1.04 21.09 -7.05
N LEU A 204 -0.61 19.83 -7.09
CA LEU A 204 0.52 19.41 -7.93
C LEU A 204 0.22 19.60 -9.42
N ARG A 205 -1.00 19.27 -9.86
CA ARG A 205 -1.43 19.49 -11.24
C ARG A 205 -1.36 20.97 -11.63
N GLN A 206 -1.72 21.87 -10.72
CA GLN A 206 -1.65 23.32 -10.95
C GLN A 206 -0.20 23.83 -10.97
N ARG A 207 0.66 23.31 -10.09
CA ARG A 207 2.07 23.70 -10.00
C ARG A 207 2.93 23.11 -11.13
N HIS A 208 2.55 21.96 -11.66
CA HIS A 208 3.32 21.20 -12.64
C HIS A 208 2.47 20.80 -13.87
N PRO A 209 1.87 21.76 -14.60
CA PRO A 209 0.98 21.44 -15.72
C PRO A 209 1.69 20.67 -16.85
N GLY A 210 2.98 20.92 -17.06
CA GLY A 210 3.80 20.23 -18.06
C GLY A 210 4.14 18.76 -17.75
N VAL A 211 3.86 18.28 -16.52
CA VAL A 211 4.10 16.87 -16.17
C VAL A 211 3.01 15.96 -16.75
N GLY A 212 1.80 16.47 -17.00
CA GLY A 212 0.72 15.67 -17.57
C GLY A 212 0.13 14.63 -16.62
N LEU A 213 0.08 14.93 -15.31
CA LEU A 213 -0.63 14.11 -14.32
C LEU A 213 -2.10 13.95 -14.72
N ASN A 214 -2.64 12.73 -14.56
CA ASN A 214 -4.00 12.36 -14.94
C ASN A 214 -5.04 13.34 -14.35
N PRO A 215 -5.96 13.90 -15.15
CA PRO A 215 -6.98 14.81 -14.66
C PRO A 215 -7.97 14.17 -13.67
N ASP A 216 -8.21 12.88 -13.80
CA ASP A 216 -9.02 12.11 -12.86
C ASP A 216 -8.12 11.59 -11.73
N PHE A 217 -8.38 12.04 -10.50
CA PHE A 217 -7.63 11.65 -9.33
C PHE A 217 -7.68 10.13 -9.07
N VAL A 218 -8.84 9.50 -9.24
CA VAL A 218 -9.00 8.07 -8.96
C VAL A 218 -8.22 7.24 -9.98
N LEU A 219 -8.34 7.57 -11.27
CA LEU A 219 -7.54 6.91 -12.31
C LEU A 219 -6.05 7.19 -12.13
N GLY A 220 -5.69 8.40 -11.69
CA GLY A 220 -4.32 8.81 -11.40
C GLY A 220 -3.69 8.03 -10.25
N MET A 221 -4.41 7.82 -9.13
CA MET A 221 -3.91 7.07 -7.98
C MET A 221 -3.91 5.55 -8.19
N ARG A 222 -4.78 5.05 -9.09
CA ARG A 222 -4.77 3.64 -9.52
C ARG A 222 -3.60 3.29 -10.45
N ASN A 223 -3.01 4.28 -11.11
CA ASN A 223 -1.84 4.09 -11.95
C ASN A 223 -0.57 4.39 -11.16
N HIS A 224 0.20 3.36 -10.80
CA HIS A 224 1.42 3.51 -10.00
C HIS A 224 2.41 4.52 -10.59
N GLY A 225 2.61 4.54 -11.91
CA GLY A 225 3.51 5.50 -12.55
C GLY A 225 3.07 6.95 -12.30
N ASN A 226 1.79 7.26 -12.52
CA ASN A 226 1.24 8.58 -12.26
C ASN A 226 1.24 8.93 -10.76
N ALA A 227 0.88 7.98 -9.90
CA ALA A 227 0.84 8.16 -8.45
C ALA A 227 2.24 8.47 -7.90
N LEU A 228 3.27 7.76 -8.37
CA LEU A 228 4.66 7.99 -7.96
C LEU A 228 5.24 9.29 -8.53
N GLU A 229 4.91 9.68 -9.76
CA GLU A 229 5.26 11.01 -10.27
C GLU A 229 4.68 12.11 -9.37
N ALA A 230 3.41 11.98 -8.96
CA ALA A 230 2.79 12.92 -8.02
C ALA A 230 3.47 12.89 -6.63
N MET A 231 3.73 11.71 -6.08
CA MET A 231 4.41 11.56 -4.79
C MET A 231 5.79 12.25 -4.78
N LEU A 232 6.60 12.00 -5.80
CA LEU A 232 7.94 12.57 -5.91
C LEU A 232 7.89 14.11 -6.05
N LEU A 233 6.97 14.63 -6.87
CA LEU A 233 6.75 16.08 -6.97
C LEU A 233 6.39 16.70 -5.63
N TYR A 234 5.47 16.07 -4.90
CA TYR A 234 5.03 16.56 -3.59
C TYR A 234 6.17 16.55 -2.57
N MET A 235 6.92 15.46 -2.49
CA MET A 235 8.02 15.31 -1.54
C MET A 235 9.18 16.25 -1.85
N GLN A 236 9.55 16.40 -3.13
CA GLN A 236 10.60 17.33 -3.54
C GLN A 236 10.18 18.78 -3.27
N GLY A 237 8.93 19.15 -3.60
CA GLY A 237 8.40 20.48 -3.30
C GLY A 237 8.36 20.77 -1.80
N THR A 238 7.88 19.80 -1.01
CA THR A 238 7.87 19.88 0.46
C THR A 238 9.27 20.10 1.02
N TRP A 239 10.27 19.34 0.54
CA TRP A 239 11.64 19.51 0.97
C TRP A 239 12.19 20.90 0.60
N ASN A 240 11.97 21.34 -0.64
CA ASN A 240 12.41 22.65 -1.12
C ASN A 240 11.82 23.81 -0.31
N ASP A 241 10.59 23.68 0.18
CA ASP A 241 9.96 24.67 1.04
C ASP A 241 10.51 24.63 2.47
N LEU A 242 10.72 23.43 3.03
CA LEU A 242 11.23 23.26 4.39
C LEU A 242 12.65 23.83 4.55
N VAL A 243 13.56 23.58 3.60
CA VAL A 243 14.96 24.04 3.70
C VAL A 243 15.13 25.55 3.56
N ARG A 244 14.07 26.29 3.22
CA ARG A 244 14.09 27.76 3.24
C ARG A 244 13.86 28.32 4.64
N ASN A 245 13.46 27.49 5.59
CA ASN A 245 13.20 27.91 6.96
C ASN A 245 14.46 27.75 7.83
N PRO A 246 14.88 28.81 8.57
CA PRO A 246 16.09 28.77 9.38
C PRO A 246 16.03 27.72 10.50
N ASP A 247 14.87 27.51 11.14
CA ASP A 247 14.72 26.50 12.20
C ASP A 247 14.98 25.08 11.64
N ILE A 248 14.60 24.84 10.39
CA ILE A 248 14.85 23.56 9.71
C ILE A 248 16.33 23.39 9.39
N THR A 249 16.97 24.41 8.81
CA THR A 249 18.40 24.34 8.49
C THR A 249 19.27 24.20 9.73
N GLU A 250 18.91 24.85 10.83
CA GLU A 250 19.58 24.71 12.11
C GLU A 250 19.40 23.29 12.67
N ALA A 251 18.17 22.77 12.69
CA ALA A 251 17.90 21.42 13.19
C ALA A 251 18.61 20.31 12.39
N LEU A 252 18.86 20.54 11.09
CA LEU A 252 19.69 19.65 10.28
C LEU A 252 21.17 19.75 10.66
N ALA A 253 21.68 20.97 10.85
CA ALA A 253 23.07 21.22 11.20
C ALA A 253 23.43 20.69 12.61
N THR A 254 22.50 20.77 13.56
CA THR A 254 22.67 20.26 14.93
C THR A 254 22.33 18.79 15.09
N GLY A 255 21.73 18.16 14.08
CA GLY A 255 21.27 16.76 14.14
C GLY A 255 19.97 16.55 14.93
N THR A 256 19.28 17.61 15.32
CA THR A 256 17.96 17.54 15.99
C THR A 256 16.90 16.85 15.12
N ALA A 257 16.98 17.01 13.80
CA ALA A 257 16.13 16.33 12.82
C ALA A 257 16.91 15.90 11.57
N THR A 258 16.50 14.80 10.95
CA THR A 258 17.02 14.36 9.65
C THR A 258 16.11 14.78 8.51
N GLN A 259 16.64 14.87 7.28
CA GLN A 259 15.83 15.09 6.08
C GLN A 259 14.72 14.06 5.95
N ALA A 260 15.03 12.78 6.19
CA ALA A 260 14.06 11.70 6.11
C ALA A 260 12.87 11.89 7.06
N GLU A 261 13.12 12.23 8.33
CA GLU A 261 12.05 12.49 9.30
C GLU A 261 11.20 13.71 8.92
N LEU A 262 11.82 14.77 8.44
CA LEU A 262 11.13 16.00 8.04
C LEU A 262 10.22 15.77 6.84
N VAL A 263 10.72 15.08 5.81
CA VAL A 263 9.95 14.78 4.60
C VAL A 263 8.84 13.76 4.92
N ALA A 264 9.13 12.70 5.68
CA ALA A 264 8.12 11.72 6.08
C ALA A 264 7.01 12.36 6.95
N ALA A 265 7.37 13.19 7.92
CA ALA A 265 6.40 13.90 8.74
C ALA A 265 5.59 14.93 7.93
N GLY A 266 6.23 15.61 6.98
CA GLY A 266 5.57 16.55 6.07
C GLY A 266 4.71 15.88 4.99
N TYR A 267 4.95 14.60 4.71
CA TYR A 267 4.10 13.78 3.84
C TYR A 267 2.80 13.39 4.54
N ASN A 268 2.91 12.86 5.76
CA ASN A 268 1.76 12.40 6.54
C ASN A 268 0.98 13.56 7.20
N SER A 269 1.60 14.72 7.42
CA SER A 269 0.98 15.85 8.11
C SER A 269 1.28 17.20 7.45
N ASN A 270 0.82 18.30 8.03
CA ASN A 270 1.08 19.63 7.48
C ASN A 270 2.54 20.06 7.70
N ALA A 271 3.36 19.95 6.64
CA ALA A 271 4.77 20.33 6.63
C ALA A 271 5.04 21.77 7.14
N ALA A 272 4.13 22.72 6.89
CA ALA A 272 4.29 24.11 7.33
C ALA A 272 4.31 24.27 8.86
N ARG A 273 3.86 23.27 9.62
CA ARG A 273 3.90 23.28 11.09
C ARG A 273 5.22 22.74 11.67
N LEU A 274 6.01 22.00 10.89
CA LEU A 274 7.24 21.36 11.36
C LEU A 274 8.25 22.34 11.99
N PRO A 275 8.54 23.53 11.40
CA PRO A 275 9.45 24.49 12.02
C PRO A 275 9.02 24.91 13.42
N SER A 276 7.71 25.11 13.64
CA SER A 276 7.18 25.49 14.96
C SER A 276 7.27 24.35 15.99
N TYR A 277 7.14 23.09 15.57
CA TYR A 277 7.37 21.96 16.47
C TYR A 277 8.84 21.86 16.87
N ILE A 278 9.75 22.05 15.91
CA ILE A 278 11.20 22.02 16.15
C ILE A 278 11.63 23.14 17.08
N ARG A 279 11.25 24.39 16.78
CA ARG A 279 11.59 25.55 17.60
C ARG A 279 11.13 25.42 19.06
N ARG A 280 9.96 24.82 19.28
CA ARG A 280 9.40 24.64 20.64
C ARG A 280 9.94 23.42 21.37
N GLY A 281 10.23 22.35 20.64
CA GLY A 281 10.55 21.05 21.22
C GLY A 281 12.03 20.71 21.24
N GLY A 282 12.86 21.36 20.44
CA GLY A 282 14.25 20.93 20.21
C GLY A 282 14.27 19.44 19.86
N ASP A 283 15.10 18.66 20.54
CA ASP A 283 15.19 17.20 20.34
C ASP A 283 13.88 16.45 20.61
N ALA A 284 13.00 17.01 21.44
CA ALA A 284 11.70 16.43 21.77
C ALA A 284 10.57 16.82 20.79
N TRP A 285 10.86 17.51 19.67
CA TRP A 285 9.84 17.99 18.72
C TRP A 285 8.90 16.89 18.21
N ARG A 286 9.41 15.65 18.09
CA ARG A 286 8.64 14.46 17.69
C ARG A 286 7.49 14.16 18.63
N THR A 287 7.50 14.63 19.88
CA THR A 287 6.38 14.47 20.81
C THR A 287 5.25 15.48 20.57
N LEU A 288 5.52 16.58 19.84
CA LEU A 288 4.59 17.68 19.60
C LEU A 288 3.80 17.54 18.29
N ILE A 289 4.24 16.67 17.37
CA ILE A 289 3.52 16.39 16.12
C ILE A 289 2.30 15.50 16.38
N PRO A 290 1.33 15.43 15.44
CA PRO A 290 0.14 14.58 15.60
C PRO A 290 0.50 13.12 15.92
N ARG A 291 -0.28 12.46 16.79
CA ARG A 291 -0.02 11.08 17.24
C ARG A 291 0.11 10.08 16.08
N GLU A 292 -0.68 10.27 15.03
CA GLU A 292 -0.59 9.46 13.82
C GLU A 292 0.77 9.59 13.14
N THR A 293 1.25 10.82 12.98
CA THR A 293 2.59 11.11 12.42
C THR A 293 3.72 10.60 13.31
N GLN A 294 3.55 10.59 14.64
CA GLN A 294 4.51 9.95 15.53
C GLN A 294 4.63 8.46 15.25
N MET A 295 3.49 7.77 15.07
CA MET A 295 3.47 6.35 14.68
C MET A 295 4.11 6.14 13.30
N TYR A 296 3.78 7.01 12.35
CA TYR A 296 4.34 7.00 11.01
C TYR A 296 5.88 7.04 11.02
N LEU A 297 6.48 7.93 11.82
CA LEU A 297 7.94 8.00 11.99
C LEU A 297 8.53 6.77 12.70
N GLN A 298 7.79 6.17 13.65
CA GLN A 298 8.22 4.93 14.30
C GLN A 298 8.26 3.75 13.32
N ILE A 299 7.25 3.64 12.44
CA ILE A 299 7.20 2.63 11.38
C ILE A 299 8.37 2.85 10.42
N TYR A 300 8.55 4.10 9.95
CA TYR A 300 9.66 4.46 9.06
C TYR A 300 11.02 4.04 9.64
N LYS A 301 11.32 4.45 10.87
CA LYS A 301 12.58 4.10 11.57
C LYS A 301 12.73 2.59 11.74
N SER A 302 11.64 1.90 12.09
CA SER A 302 11.66 0.45 12.25
C SER A 302 11.90 -0.27 10.93
N LEU A 303 11.33 0.21 9.82
CA LEU A 303 11.56 -0.34 8.49
C LEU A 303 13.04 -0.26 8.10
N GLU A 304 13.66 0.91 8.26
CA GLU A 304 15.08 1.09 7.96
C GLU A 304 15.99 0.16 8.78
N SER A 305 15.62 -0.13 10.02
CA SER A 305 16.38 -1.05 10.87
C SER A 305 16.21 -2.53 10.52
N LEU A 306 15.06 -2.94 9.99
CA LEU A 306 14.69 -4.35 9.82
C LEU A 306 14.82 -4.84 8.38
N VAL A 307 14.73 -3.92 7.41
CA VAL A 307 14.76 -4.21 5.98
C VAL A 307 15.89 -3.40 5.34
N PRO A 308 17.02 -4.04 5.01
CA PRO A 308 18.13 -3.37 4.34
C PRO A 308 17.73 -2.91 2.93
N ILE A 309 17.53 -1.61 2.75
CA ILE A 309 17.29 -0.98 1.44
C ILE A 309 18.52 -0.15 1.07
N LYS A 310 19.19 -0.52 -0.03
CA LYS A 310 20.37 0.20 -0.50
C LYS A 310 20.00 1.61 -0.97
N ALA A 311 20.72 2.62 -0.47
CA ALA A 311 20.59 3.99 -0.96
C ALA A 311 20.92 4.09 -2.46
N ARG A 312 20.26 5.02 -3.15
CA ARG A 312 20.64 5.47 -4.50
C ARG A 312 21.70 6.57 -4.27
N GLY A 313 22.98 6.23 -4.38
CA GLY A 313 24.08 7.18 -4.19
C GLY A 313 23.97 8.43 -5.06
#